data_AF-A0A7G2RQN7-F1
#
_entry.id   AF-A0A7G2RQN7-F1
#
_cell.length_a   1.000
_cell.length_b   1.000
_cell.length_c   1.000
_cell.angle_alpha   90.00
_cell.angle_beta   90.00
_cell.angle_gamma   90.00
#
_symmetry.space_group_name_H-M   'P 1'
#
loop_
_entity.id
_entity.type
_entity.pdbx_description
1 polymer ?
#
loop_
_entity_poly.entity_id
_entity_poly.type
_entity_poly.pdbx_seq_one_letter_code
_entity_poly.pdbx_strand_id
1 'polypeptide(L)'
;MTYQYFQKYPLATFTLDDYQSMQIMPDLSTRSKFLANVVTNASNYDEYDIVSGETPEITADKFYGDSGLHWIILQSNGILDPRFGWPLDQFFLKQFTKEKYGNITSTHHYEDSTGNITTNANIEITLSDTIDTLNLSNGSVLTNVTGSGVGVITDINITGNSTFKLRVPQGGFNNGDTIALASNTSITSNITGTDNITNGTAITNLIHEDRENDAKRKIKIIKSDFVPSIISQFENLMKT
;
A
#
# COMPACT_ATOMS: atom_id res chain seq x y z
N MET A 1 8.91 9.96 30.87
CA MET A 1 8.73 10.74 29.62
C MET A 1 7.29 11.20 29.56
N THR A 2 7.02 12.43 29.94
CA THR A 2 5.67 12.99 29.93
C THR A 2 5.48 13.66 28.57
N TYR A 3 4.54 13.17 27.77
CA TYR A 3 4.33 13.69 26.41
C TYR A 3 3.84 15.15 26.48
N GLN A 4 4.72 16.09 26.10
CA GLN A 4 4.48 17.54 26.16
C GLN A 4 3.30 17.99 25.30
N TYR A 5 2.96 17.21 24.28
CA TYR A 5 1.79 17.41 23.42
C TYR A 5 0.46 17.30 24.19
N PHE A 6 0.25 16.21 24.93
CA PHE A 6 -1.03 15.95 25.61
C PHE A 6 -1.26 16.81 26.86
N GLN A 7 -0.21 17.42 27.42
CA GLN A 7 -0.34 18.36 28.52
C GLN A 7 -1.08 19.65 28.14
N LYS A 8 -1.12 19.98 26.83
CA LYS A 8 -1.73 21.21 26.33
C LYS A 8 -3.23 21.07 26.07
N TYR A 9 -3.76 19.85 26.14
CA TYR A 9 -5.18 19.60 25.92
C TYR A 9 -6.03 20.05 27.11
N PRO A 10 -7.22 20.62 26.88
CA PRO A 10 -8.14 20.94 27.96
C PRO A 10 -8.54 19.64 28.66
N LEU A 11 -8.75 19.73 29.97
CA LEU A 11 -9.24 18.61 30.76
C LEU A 11 -10.76 18.53 30.63
N ALA A 12 -11.27 17.37 30.26
CA ALA A 12 -12.69 17.07 30.23
C ALA A 12 -13.02 15.98 31.26
N THR A 13 -14.28 15.94 31.68
CA THR A 13 -14.81 14.90 32.56
C THR A 13 -15.38 13.78 31.70
N PHE A 14 -14.89 12.56 31.92
CA PHE A 14 -15.36 11.35 31.25
C PHE A 14 -15.94 10.39 32.29
N THR A 15 -16.98 9.66 31.89
CA THR A 15 -17.53 8.53 32.63
C THR A 15 -17.46 7.29 31.74
N LEU A 16 -17.12 6.15 32.32
CA LEU A 16 -17.07 4.85 31.66
C LEU A 16 -18.18 3.91 32.17
N ASP A 17 -19.04 4.41 33.05
CA ASP A 17 -19.97 3.64 33.88
C ASP A 17 -21.32 4.35 34.08
N ASP A 18 -21.86 4.95 33.01
CA ASP A 18 -23.16 5.65 33.03
C ASP A 18 -23.28 6.68 34.18
N TYR A 19 -22.25 7.52 34.34
CA TYR A 19 -22.15 8.62 35.31
C TYR A 19 -22.01 8.21 36.78
N GLN A 20 -21.67 6.95 37.07
CA GLN A 20 -21.41 6.51 38.44
C GLN A 20 -20.05 6.98 38.97
N SER A 21 -19.06 7.12 38.10
CA SER A 21 -17.76 7.72 38.41
C SER A 21 -17.33 8.72 37.33
N MET A 22 -16.71 9.81 37.78
CA MET A 22 -16.12 10.82 36.89
C MET A 22 -14.61 10.74 36.97
N GLN A 23 -13.97 10.69 35.81
CA GLN A 23 -12.53 10.76 35.66
C GLN A 23 -12.18 12.01 34.86
N ILE A 24 -11.15 12.74 35.31
CA ILE A 24 -10.66 13.93 34.61
C ILE A 24 -9.53 13.48 33.69
N MET A 25 -9.69 13.68 32.38
CA MET A 25 -8.71 13.29 31.36
C MET A 25 -8.53 14.39 30.31
N PRO A 26 -7.38 14.45 29.63
CA PRO A 26 -7.20 15.31 28.45
C PRO A 26 -8.23 14.99 27.36
N ASP A 27 -8.87 16.01 26.80
CA ASP A 27 -9.90 15.85 25.77
C ASP A 27 -9.31 15.57 24.38
N LEU A 28 -9.25 14.29 24.00
CA LEU A 28 -8.75 13.88 22.69
C LEU A 28 -9.74 14.10 21.52
N SER A 29 -10.95 14.58 21.76
CA SER A 29 -11.96 14.79 20.72
C SER A 29 -11.72 16.05 19.88
N THR A 30 -10.91 16.98 20.39
CA THR A 30 -10.57 18.23 19.71
C THR A 30 -9.56 17.99 18.58
N ARG A 31 -9.99 18.22 17.33
CA ARG A 31 -9.13 18.04 16.14
C ARG A 31 -8.33 19.29 15.85
N SER A 32 -7.01 19.22 16.03
CA SER A 32 -6.10 20.34 15.76
C SER A 32 -5.71 20.45 14.28
N LYS A 33 -6.59 21.00 13.42
CA LYS A 33 -6.31 21.21 11.96
C LYS A 33 -5.53 22.51 11.63
N PHE A 34 -4.76 23.05 12.56
CA PHE A 34 -4.18 24.40 12.42
C PHE A 34 -2.96 24.49 11.52
N LEU A 35 -2.27 23.37 11.31
CA LEU A 35 -1.08 23.31 10.47
C LEU A 35 -1.37 23.36 8.96
N ALA A 36 -2.63 23.22 8.53
CA ALA A 36 -2.98 23.23 7.11
C ALA A 36 -2.52 24.51 6.40
N ASN A 37 -2.62 25.67 7.06
CA ASN A 37 -2.23 26.96 6.47
C ASN A 37 -0.70 27.19 6.46
N VAL A 38 0.04 26.52 7.34
CA VAL A 38 1.51 26.66 7.42
C VAL A 38 2.19 25.73 6.42
N VAL A 39 1.64 24.54 6.23
CA VAL A 39 2.19 23.48 5.36
C VAL A 39 1.87 23.72 3.88
N THR A 40 0.87 24.54 3.54
CA THR A 40 0.51 24.85 2.15
C THR A 40 1.54 25.71 1.43
N ASN A 41 2.37 26.47 2.16
CA ASN A 41 3.41 27.31 1.57
C ASN A 41 4.76 26.60 1.56
N ALA A 42 5.30 26.35 0.37
CA ALA A 42 6.60 25.71 0.17
C ALA A 42 7.78 26.47 0.82
N SER A 43 7.66 27.77 1.06
CA SER A 43 8.70 28.54 1.75
C SER A 43 8.88 28.18 3.23
N ASN A 44 7.86 27.56 3.84
CA ASN A 44 7.80 27.32 5.28
C ASN A 44 8.39 25.96 5.71
N TYR A 45 8.67 25.07 4.75
CA TYR A 45 9.21 23.75 5.01
C TYR A 45 10.36 23.42 4.07
N ASP A 46 11.21 22.51 4.51
CA ASP A 46 12.22 21.86 3.69
C ASP A 46 11.88 20.37 3.59
N GLU A 47 12.31 19.71 2.51
CA GLU A 47 12.16 18.27 2.36
C GLU A 47 13.36 17.56 2.97
N TYR A 48 13.11 16.51 3.74
CA TYR A 48 14.14 15.70 4.37
C TYR A 48 13.86 14.22 4.12
N ASP A 49 14.93 13.48 3.86
CA ASP A 49 14.90 12.03 3.66
C ASP A 49 15.34 11.34 4.95
N ILE A 50 14.41 10.61 5.58
CA ILE A 50 14.63 9.93 6.85
C ILE A 50 15.65 8.79 6.69
N VAL A 51 16.67 8.80 7.55
CA VAL A 51 17.65 7.73 7.62
C VAL A 51 17.04 6.51 8.34
N SER A 52 17.47 5.31 7.93
CA SER A 52 17.01 4.07 8.55
C SER A 52 17.21 4.09 10.07
N GLY A 53 16.14 3.83 10.83
CA GLY A 53 16.16 3.80 12.29
C GLY A 53 15.97 5.16 12.98
N GLU A 54 15.88 6.29 12.27
CA GLU A 54 15.48 7.56 12.87
C GLU A 54 14.00 7.50 13.25
N THR A 55 13.66 7.82 14.50
CA THR A 55 12.28 7.97 14.95
C THR A 55 11.82 9.43 14.80
N PRO A 56 10.50 9.72 14.86
CA PRO A 56 10.00 11.09 14.86
C PRO A 56 10.65 11.97 15.94
N GLU A 57 10.91 11.41 17.12
CA GLU A 57 11.55 12.09 18.25
C GLU A 57 13.00 12.45 17.97
N ILE A 58 13.78 11.51 17.41
CA ILE A 58 15.18 11.76 17.01
C ILE A 58 15.22 12.83 15.92
N THR A 59 14.29 12.78 14.97
CA THR A 59 14.20 13.77 13.89
C THR A 59 13.85 15.15 14.46
N ALA A 60 12.93 15.23 15.41
CA ALA A 60 12.60 16.49 16.07
C ALA A 60 13.76 17.07 16.89
N ASP A 61 14.49 16.23 17.61
CA ASP A 61 15.68 16.66 18.34
C ASP A 61 16.75 17.23 17.39
N LYS A 62 16.96 16.57 16.24
CA LYS A 62 17.91 17.00 15.21
C LYS A 62 17.58 18.37 14.59
N PHE A 63 16.31 18.65 14.32
CA PHE A 63 15.89 19.89 13.64
C PHE A 63 15.45 21.02 14.58
N TYR A 64 14.89 20.68 15.74
CA TYR A 64 14.29 21.64 16.67
C TYR A 64 15.03 21.71 18.02
N GLY A 65 15.97 20.81 18.29
CA GLY A 65 16.65 20.71 19.58
C GLY A 65 15.73 20.22 20.72
N ASP A 66 14.55 19.69 20.38
CA ASP A 66 13.58 19.18 21.33
C ASP A 66 12.81 17.99 20.75
N SER A 67 13.13 16.79 21.24
CA SER A 67 12.42 15.54 20.94
C SER A 67 10.89 15.60 21.22
N GLY A 68 10.44 16.48 22.11
CA GLY A 68 9.03 16.71 22.43
C GLY A 68 8.23 17.37 21.31
N LEU A 69 8.89 17.90 20.28
CA LEU A 69 8.25 18.58 19.14
C LEU A 69 7.99 17.67 17.93
N HIS A 70 8.19 16.36 18.06
CA HIS A 70 7.93 15.39 16.99
C HIS A 70 6.51 15.42 16.43
N TRP A 71 5.52 15.80 17.27
CA TRP A 71 4.13 15.94 16.84
C TRP A 71 3.96 17.00 15.75
N ILE A 72 4.82 18.03 15.68
CA ILE A 72 4.80 19.04 14.61
C ILE A 72 5.13 18.38 13.28
N ILE A 73 6.15 17.50 13.27
CA ILE A 73 6.58 16.76 12.08
C ILE A 73 5.50 15.77 11.63
N LEU A 74 4.90 15.06 12.58
CA LEU A 74 3.82 14.12 12.27
C LEU A 74 2.61 14.84 11.68
N GLN A 75 2.18 15.93 12.32
CA GLN A 75 1.01 16.69 11.91
C GLN A 75 1.24 17.48 10.60
N SER A 76 2.47 17.94 10.32
CA SER A 76 2.83 18.59 9.06
C SER A 76 2.78 17.63 7.86
N ASN A 77 3.09 16.35 8.09
CA ASN A 77 3.05 15.31 7.06
C ASN A 77 1.72 14.55 7.02
N GLY A 78 0.76 14.91 7.87
CA GLY A 78 -0.54 14.22 7.96
C GLY A 78 -0.43 12.78 8.47
N ILE A 79 0.64 12.45 9.19
CA ILE A 79 0.86 11.12 9.78
C ILE A 79 0.04 11.02 11.06
N LEU A 80 -0.94 10.12 11.06
CA LEU A 80 -1.82 9.87 12.22
C LEU A 80 -1.30 8.75 13.12
N ASP A 81 -0.82 7.65 12.53
CA ASP A 81 -0.22 6.53 13.26
C ASP A 81 1.29 6.48 12.95
N PRO A 82 2.16 6.96 13.85
CA PRO A 82 3.60 6.93 13.64
C PRO A 82 4.17 5.52 13.47
N ARG A 83 3.50 4.48 13.98
CA ARG A 83 4.03 3.11 13.93
C ARG A 83 4.03 2.53 12.52
N PHE A 84 3.05 2.92 11.69
CA PHE A 84 2.90 2.44 10.32
C PHE A 84 3.11 3.52 9.26
N GLY A 85 2.94 4.80 9.64
CA GLY A 85 3.13 5.95 8.76
C GLY A 85 4.56 6.47 8.73
N TRP A 86 5.39 6.12 9.72
CA TRP A 86 6.82 6.42 9.69
C TRP A 86 7.61 5.32 8.99
N PRO A 87 8.69 5.64 8.26
CA PRO A 87 9.55 4.62 7.66
C PRO A 87 10.18 3.71 8.73
N LEU A 88 10.09 2.41 8.48
CA LEU A 88 10.67 1.37 9.30
C LEU A 88 12.14 1.14 8.93
N ASP A 89 12.93 0.70 9.91
CA ASP A 89 14.26 0.16 9.66
C ASP A 89 14.17 -1.18 8.91
N GLN A 90 15.20 -1.50 8.12
CA GLN A 90 15.24 -2.70 7.28
C GLN A 90 14.99 -3.99 8.07
N PHE A 91 15.50 -4.08 9.30
CA PHE A 91 15.28 -5.26 10.14
C PHE A 91 13.81 -5.44 10.49
N PHE A 92 13.16 -4.37 10.98
CA PHE A 92 11.74 -4.40 11.33
C PHE A 92 10.84 -4.56 10.11
N LEU A 93 11.22 -3.97 8.96
CA LEU A 93 10.49 -4.12 7.71
C LEU A 93 10.45 -5.59 7.26
N LYS A 94 11.58 -6.32 7.31
CA LYS A 94 11.60 -7.75 6.99
C LYS A 94 10.69 -8.57 7.91
N GLN A 95 10.67 -8.24 9.20
CA GLN A 95 9.79 -8.90 10.17
C GLN A 95 8.32 -8.61 9.86
N PHE A 96 7.99 -7.35 9.59
CA PHE A 96 6.66 -6.92 9.18
C PHE A 96 6.20 -7.64 7.90
N THR A 97 7.04 -7.71 6.86
CA THR A 97 6.74 -8.45 5.62
C THR A 97 6.49 -9.93 5.89
N LYS A 98 7.29 -10.56 6.78
CA LYS A 98 7.10 -11.96 7.16
C LYS A 98 5.78 -12.19 7.89
N GLU A 99 5.42 -11.32 8.82
CA GLU A 99 4.15 -11.43 9.57
C GLU A 99 2.94 -11.19 8.67
N LYS A 100 3.06 -10.25 7.72
CA LYS A 100 1.98 -9.89 6.79
C LYS A 100 1.74 -10.94 5.69
N TYR A 101 2.82 -11.50 5.10
CA TYR A 101 2.72 -12.38 3.93
C TYR A 101 3.16 -13.83 4.17
N GLY A 102 3.72 -14.15 5.33
CA GLY A 102 4.31 -15.46 5.65
C GLY A 102 5.67 -15.69 4.99
N ASN A 103 5.75 -15.55 3.65
CA ASN A 103 6.98 -15.71 2.87
C ASN A 103 7.43 -14.39 2.23
N ILE A 104 8.64 -13.95 2.61
CA ILE A 104 9.24 -12.70 2.14
C ILE A 104 9.68 -12.77 0.67
N THR A 105 10.10 -13.94 0.18
CA THR A 105 10.65 -14.11 -1.18
C THR A 105 9.60 -14.51 -2.21
N SER A 106 8.35 -14.74 -1.79
CA SER A 106 7.26 -15.02 -2.71
C SER A 106 6.99 -13.80 -3.60
N THR A 107 6.67 -14.07 -4.87
CA THR A 107 6.25 -13.04 -5.82
C THR A 107 4.95 -12.40 -5.33
N HIS A 108 4.95 -11.08 -5.13
CA HIS A 108 3.77 -10.28 -4.82
C HIS A 108 2.99 -9.96 -6.09
N HIS A 109 3.69 -9.56 -7.14
CA HIS A 109 3.14 -9.19 -8.44
C HIS A 109 4.25 -9.12 -9.51
N TYR A 110 3.85 -8.88 -10.76
CA TYR A 110 4.76 -8.61 -11.86
C TYR A 110 4.61 -7.16 -12.31
N GLU A 111 5.70 -6.55 -12.74
CA GLU A 111 5.71 -5.17 -13.27
C GLU A 111 6.25 -5.14 -14.70
N ASP A 112 5.61 -4.38 -15.57
CA ASP A 112 6.11 -4.15 -16.94
C ASP A 112 7.35 -3.23 -16.96
N SER A 113 7.92 -2.98 -18.15
CA SER A 113 9.08 -2.10 -18.31
C SER A 113 8.82 -0.63 -17.93
N THR A 114 7.57 -0.26 -17.66
CA THR A 114 7.17 1.08 -17.21
C THR A 114 6.81 1.15 -15.72
N GLY A 115 6.94 0.03 -14.99
CA GLY A 115 6.64 -0.06 -13.56
C GLY A 115 5.15 -0.20 -13.23
N ASN A 116 4.29 -0.46 -14.23
CA ASN A 116 2.88 -0.69 -13.96
C ASN A 116 2.68 -2.12 -13.46
N ILE A 117 1.88 -2.27 -12.39
CA ILE A 117 1.49 -3.57 -11.85
C ILE A 117 0.74 -4.32 -12.95
N THR A 118 1.37 -5.36 -13.46
CA THR A 118 0.77 -6.30 -14.39
C THR A 118 0.15 -7.41 -13.53
N THR A 119 -1.07 -7.17 -13.04
CA THR A 119 -1.87 -8.22 -12.37
C THR A 119 -2.23 -9.37 -13.31
N ASN A 120 -2.07 -9.14 -14.62
CA ASN A 120 -2.39 -10.10 -15.64
C ASN A 120 -1.08 -10.67 -16.19
N ALA A 121 -0.62 -11.80 -15.66
CA ALA A 121 0.29 -12.62 -16.44
C ALA A 121 -0.43 -12.90 -17.77
N ASN A 122 0.12 -12.38 -18.88
CA ASN A 122 -0.29 -12.88 -20.18
C ASN A 122 0.24 -14.31 -20.23
N ILE A 123 -0.66 -15.28 -20.14
CA ILE A 123 -0.29 -16.68 -20.27
C ILE A 123 -0.57 -17.04 -21.73
N GLU A 124 0.44 -17.53 -22.44
CA GLU A 124 0.17 -18.28 -23.66
C GLU A 124 -0.30 -19.66 -23.24
N ILE A 125 -1.55 -19.95 -23.57
CA ILE A 125 -2.17 -21.23 -23.28
C ILE A 125 -2.22 -22.00 -24.58
N THR A 126 -1.73 -23.24 -24.53
CA THR A 126 -1.92 -24.24 -25.58
C THR A 126 -3.04 -25.18 -25.16
N LEU A 127 -4.00 -25.41 -26.04
CA LEU A 127 -5.11 -26.34 -25.82
C LEU A 127 -4.90 -27.69 -26.51
N SER A 128 -5.69 -28.69 -26.08
CA SER A 128 -5.80 -29.98 -26.78
C SER A 128 -6.56 -29.88 -28.10
N ASP A 129 -7.50 -28.95 -28.20
CA ASP A 129 -8.39 -28.77 -29.36
C ASP A 129 -8.02 -27.49 -30.13
N THR A 130 -8.65 -27.29 -31.29
CA THR A 130 -8.40 -26.07 -32.08
C THR A 130 -9.32 -24.93 -31.70
N ILE A 131 -8.84 -23.70 -31.83
CA ILE A 131 -9.57 -22.46 -31.50
C ILE A 131 -10.88 -22.37 -32.29
N ASP A 132 -10.84 -22.77 -33.57
CA ASP A 132 -12.02 -22.80 -34.44
C ASP A 132 -13.11 -23.77 -33.94
N THR A 133 -12.73 -24.95 -33.45
CA THR A 133 -13.69 -25.94 -32.92
C THR A 133 -14.36 -25.47 -31.62
N LEU A 134 -13.68 -24.59 -30.89
CA LEU A 134 -14.14 -24.06 -29.62
C LEU A 134 -14.84 -22.70 -29.76
N ASN A 135 -14.98 -22.16 -30.98
CA ASN A 135 -15.55 -20.84 -31.28
C ASN A 135 -14.91 -19.70 -30.46
N LEU A 136 -13.61 -19.79 -30.20
CA LEU A 136 -12.88 -18.81 -29.41
C LEU A 136 -12.50 -17.60 -30.29
N SER A 137 -12.65 -16.41 -29.73
CA SER A 137 -12.32 -15.14 -30.39
C SER A 137 -11.70 -14.17 -29.38
N ASN A 138 -10.98 -13.15 -29.85
CA ASN A 138 -10.47 -12.08 -28.99
C ASN A 138 -11.63 -11.47 -28.18
N GLY A 139 -11.45 -11.35 -26.86
CA GLY A 139 -12.48 -10.93 -25.92
C GLY A 139 -13.33 -12.06 -25.33
N SER A 140 -13.17 -13.32 -25.78
CA SER A 140 -13.84 -14.46 -25.15
C SER A 140 -13.37 -14.64 -23.71
N VAL A 141 -14.31 -14.92 -22.82
CA VAL A 141 -14.04 -15.15 -21.40
C VAL A 141 -13.96 -16.65 -21.14
N LEU A 142 -12.85 -17.09 -20.56
CA LEU A 142 -12.60 -18.48 -20.19
C LEU A 142 -12.64 -18.62 -18.67
N THR A 143 -13.20 -19.73 -18.22
CA THR A 143 -13.26 -20.11 -16.80
C THR A 143 -12.46 -21.40 -16.60
N ASN A 144 -11.65 -21.45 -15.56
CA ASN A 144 -10.98 -22.69 -15.16
C ASN A 144 -11.99 -23.56 -14.41
N VAL A 145 -12.28 -24.76 -14.92
CA VAL A 145 -13.27 -25.70 -14.38
C VAL A 145 -12.66 -26.55 -13.28
N THR A 146 -11.39 -26.94 -13.42
CA THR A 146 -10.67 -27.79 -12.44
C THR A 146 -9.89 -26.99 -11.40
N GLY A 147 -9.65 -25.71 -11.67
CA GLY A 147 -8.97 -24.78 -10.78
C GLY A 147 -9.84 -23.57 -10.40
N SER A 148 -9.18 -22.49 -10.00
CA SER A 148 -9.81 -21.20 -9.74
C SER A 148 -9.18 -20.17 -10.66
N GLY A 149 -9.98 -19.55 -11.53
CA GLY A 149 -9.50 -18.50 -12.41
C GLY A 149 -10.49 -18.15 -13.51
N VAL A 150 -10.51 -16.87 -13.87
CA VAL A 150 -11.23 -16.35 -15.04
C VAL A 150 -10.22 -15.58 -15.86
N GLY A 151 -10.22 -15.76 -17.18
CA GLY A 151 -9.34 -15.03 -18.08
C GLY A 151 -10.06 -14.56 -19.32
N VAL A 152 -9.52 -13.53 -19.97
CA VAL A 152 -10.05 -12.97 -21.22
C VAL A 152 -9.02 -13.09 -22.31
N ILE A 153 -9.38 -13.70 -23.44
CA ILE A 153 -8.47 -13.88 -24.58
C ILE A 153 -8.13 -12.50 -25.13
N THR A 154 -6.85 -12.16 -25.18
CA THR A 154 -6.37 -10.88 -25.72
C THR A 154 -5.89 -11.00 -27.15
N ASP A 155 -5.15 -12.06 -27.44
CA ASP A 155 -4.58 -12.31 -28.76
C ASP A 155 -4.67 -13.80 -29.10
N ILE A 156 -5.16 -14.12 -30.30
CA ILE A 156 -5.13 -15.46 -30.85
C ILE A 156 -3.95 -15.57 -31.82
N ASN A 157 -3.08 -16.56 -31.61
CA ASN A 157 -1.96 -16.81 -32.52
C ASN A 157 -2.41 -17.75 -33.64
N ILE A 158 -2.73 -17.19 -34.81
CA ILE A 158 -3.31 -17.92 -35.95
C ILE A 158 -2.33 -18.96 -36.53
N THR A 159 -1.03 -18.84 -36.25
CA THR A 159 0.01 -19.72 -36.81
C THR A 159 0.09 -21.08 -36.09
N GLY A 160 -0.49 -21.22 -34.89
CA GLY A 160 -0.69 -22.49 -34.20
C GLY A 160 -2.12 -22.53 -33.68
N ASN A 161 -3.04 -23.18 -34.39
CA ASN A 161 -4.50 -23.15 -34.19
C ASN A 161 -5.00 -23.68 -32.81
N SER A 162 -4.16 -23.74 -31.79
CA SER A 162 -4.46 -24.14 -30.42
C SER A 162 -3.82 -23.23 -29.38
N THR A 163 -3.14 -22.13 -29.78
CA THR A 163 -2.47 -21.19 -28.86
C THR A 163 -3.08 -19.80 -28.86
N PHE A 164 -3.27 -19.24 -27.65
CA PHE A 164 -3.73 -17.87 -27.48
C PHE A 164 -3.16 -17.27 -26.19
N LYS A 165 -3.14 -15.93 -26.14
CA LYS A 165 -2.77 -15.17 -24.96
C LYS A 165 -4.00 -14.85 -24.14
N LEU A 166 -3.91 -15.16 -22.85
CA LEU A 166 -4.96 -14.95 -21.88
C LEU A 166 -4.55 -13.87 -20.88
N ARG A 167 -5.43 -12.88 -20.68
CA ARG A 167 -5.32 -11.92 -19.58
C ARG A 167 -6.05 -12.45 -18.35
N VAL A 168 -5.33 -12.76 -17.29
CA VAL A 168 -5.88 -13.39 -16.08
C VAL A 168 -5.87 -12.41 -14.90
N PRO A 169 -7.00 -11.76 -14.55
CA PRO A 169 -7.06 -10.80 -13.45
C PRO A 169 -6.99 -11.42 -12.05
N GLN A 170 -7.44 -12.67 -11.88
CA GLN A 170 -7.36 -13.43 -10.63
C GLN A 170 -7.35 -14.94 -10.90
N GLY A 171 -6.57 -15.68 -10.12
CA GLY A 171 -6.45 -17.13 -10.24
C GLY A 171 -5.39 -17.59 -11.24
N GLY A 172 -5.31 -18.90 -11.46
CA GLY A 172 -4.28 -19.52 -12.30
C GLY A 172 -4.86 -20.50 -13.31
N PHE A 173 -4.28 -20.54 -14.50
CA PHE A 173 -4.48 -21.57 -15.51
C PHE A 173 -3.18 -22.36 -15.59
N ASN A 174 -3.22 -23.65 -15.28
CA ASN A 174 -2.04 -24.51 -15.26
C ASN A 174 -2.13 -25.58 -16.35
N ASN A 175 -0.97 -26.15 -16.71
CA ASN A 175 -0.96 -27.34 -17.55
C ASN A 175 -1.76 -28.48 -16.89
N GLY A 176 -2.65 -29.10 -17.66
CA GLY A 176 -3.57 -30.15 -17.20
C GLY A 176 -4.93 -29.65 -16.71
N ASP A 177 -5.14 -28.33 -16.58
CA ASP A 177 -6.45 -27.79 -16.22
C ASP A 177 -7.45 -27.88 -17.37
N THR A 178 -8.73 -28.10 -17.06
CA THR A 178 -9.82 -28.00 -18.03
C THR A 178 -10.42 -26.60 -17.98
N ILE A 179 -10.55 -25.96 -19.13
CA ILE A 179 -11.21 -24.66 -19.28
C ILE A 179 -12.56 -24.80 -19.95
N ALA A 180 -13.47 -23.88 -19.65
CA ALA A 180 -14.76 -23.75 -20.30
C ALA A 180 -14.97 -22.32 -20.80
N LEU A 181 -15.64 -22.19 -21.95
CA LEU A 181 -16.09 -20.89 -22.46
C LEU A 181 -17.24 -20.37 -21.58
N ALA A 182 -17.11 -19.16 -21.04
CA ALA A 182 -18.10 -18.60 -20.11
C ALA A 182 -19.49 -18.39 -20.76
N SER A 183 -19.54 -18.16 -22.07
CA SER A 183 -20.81 -18.01 -22.81
C SER A 183 -21.49 -19.35 -23.11
N ASN A 184 -20.77 -20.47 -23.03
CA ASN A 184 -21.32 -21.81 -23.17
C ASN A 184 -20.40 -22.83 -22.47
N THR A 185 -20.76 -23.21 -21.25
CA THR A 185 -19.95 -24.10 -20.40
C THR A 185 -19.86 -25.54 -20.92
N SER A 186 -20.62 -25.90 -21.96
CA SER A 186 -20.48 -27.21 -22.64
C SER A 186 -19.26 -27.25 -23.56
N ILE A 187 -18.73 -26.09 -23.97
CA ILE A 187 -17.51 -25.98 -24.76
C ILE A 187 -16.34 -25.98 -23.78
N THR A 188 -15.60 -27.09 -23.76
CA THR A 188 -14.46 -27.30 -22.86
C THR A 188 -13.24 -27.79 -23.62
N SER A 189 -12.05 -27.53 -23.09
CA SER A 189 -10.80 -28.06 -23.62
C SER A 189 -9.76 -28.15 -22.51
N ASN A 190 -8.78 -29.04 -22.67
CA ASN A 190 -7.71 -29.20 -21.70
C ASN A 190 -6.51 -28.34 -22.10
N ILE A 191 -5.87 -27.74 -21.09
CA ILE A 191 -4.62 -27.02 -21.26
C ILE A 191 -3.48 -28.04 -21.35
N THR A 192 -2.71 -28.00 -22.44
CA THR A 192 -1.57 -28.89 -22.71
C THR A 192 -0.22 -28.20 -22.54
N GLY A 193 -0.22 -26.86 -22.41
CA GLY A 193 0.96 -26.05 -22.16
C GLY A 193 0.58 -24.66 -21.68
N THR A 194 1.41 -24.12 -20.77
CA THR A 194 1.28 -22.75 -20.27
C THR A 194 2.64 -22.10 -20.29
N ASP A 195 2.81 -21.07 -21.11
CA ASP A 195 3.99 -20.23 -21.09
C ASP A 195 3.63 -18.88 -20.50
N ASN A 196 4.35 -18.49 -19.45
CA ASN A 196 4.23 -17.15 -18.90
C ASN A 196 4.88 -16.17 -19.87
N ILE A 197 4.08 -15.48 -20.69
CA ILE A 197 4.52 -14.29 -21.42
C ILE A 197 4.48 -13.12 -20.44
N THR A 198 5.26 -13.22 -19.37
CA THR A 198 5.52 -12.06 -18.54
C THR A 198 6.62 -11.27 -19.22
N ASN A 199 6.24 -10.23 -19.97
CA ASN A 199 7.16 -9.11 -20.27
C ASN A 199 7.50 -8.30 -19.00
N GLY A 200 7.23 -8.86 -17.81
CA GLY A 200 7.31 -8.17 -16.54
C GLY A 200 8.27 -8.85 -15.59
N THR A 201 8.95 -8.04 -14.79
CA THR A 201 9.87 -8.51 -13.75
C THR A 201 9.06 -8.94 -12.53
N ALA A 202 9.37 -10.12 -11.98
CA ALA A 202 8.75 -10.58 -10.74
C ALA A 202 9.21 -9.71 -9.56
N ILE A 203 8.26 -9.10 -8.86
CA ILE A 203 8.52 -8.33 -7.65
C ILE A 203 8.14 -9.18 -6.44
N THR A 204 9.10 -9.37 -5.55
CA THR A 204 8.88 -10.13 -4.30
C THR A 204 8.15 -9.28 -3.26
N ASN A 205 7.54 -9.93 -2.26
CA ASN A 205 6.90 -9.26 -1.14
C ASN A 205 7.86 -8.27 -0.44
N LEU A 206 9.16 -8.62 -0.32
CA LEU A 206 10.15 -7.70 0.27
C LEU A 206 10.34 -6.44 -0.57
N ILE A 207 10.54 -6.59 -1.88
CA ILE A 207 10.81 -5.46 -2.78
C ILE A 207 9.60 -4.53 -2.82
N HIS A 208 8.38 -5.07 -2.78
CA HIS A 208 7.16 -4.27 -2.69
C HIS A 208 7.14 -3.42 -1.42
N GLU A 209 7.37 -4.04 -0.26
CA GLU A 209 7.37 -3.34 1.04
C GLU A 209 8.54 -2.36 1.19
N ASP A 210 9.72 -2.67 0.65
CA ASP A 210 10.87 -1.76 0.61
C ASP A 210 10.49 -0.45 -0.12
N ARG A 211 9.81 -0.55 -1.28
CA ARG A 211 9.38 0.63 -2.05
C ARG A 211 8.32 1.45 -1.34
N GLU A 212 7.33 0.80 -0.74
CA GLU A 212 6.30 1.47 0.07
C GLU A 212 6.93 2.17 1.28
N ASN A 213 7.97 1.57 1.87
CA ASN A 213 8.70 2.16 3.00
C ASN A 213 9.58 3.34 2.56
N ASP A 214 10.27 3.22 1.43
CA ASP A 214 11.10 4.28 0.86
C ASP A 214 10.26 5.50 0.44
N ALA A 215 9.05 5.29 -0.07
CA ALA A 215 8.10 6.36 -0.36
C ALA A 215 7.72 7.19 0.87
N LYS A 216 7.78 6.60 2.08
CA LYS A 216 7.51 7.29 3.36
C LYS A 216 8.71 8.06 3.90
N ARG A 217 9.94 7.81 3.40
CA ARG A 217 11.14 8.46 3.94
C ARG A 217 11.19 9.95 3.64
N LYS A 218 10.61 10.37 2.52
CA LYS A 218 10.57 11.77 2.13
C LYS A 218 9.48 12.52 2.90
N ILE A 219 9.89 13.33 3.87
CA ILE A 219 8.99 14.09 4.73
C ILE A 219 9.25 15.60 4.65
N LYS A 220 8.26 16.39 5.03
CA LYS A 220 8.32 17.85 5.15
C LYS A 220 8.68 18.24 6.57
N ILE A 221 9.80 18.94 6.74
CA ILE A 221 10.24 19.51 8.00
C ILE A 221 9.97 21.01 7.98
N ILE A 222 9.15 21.50 8.92
CA ILE A 222 8.92 22.94 9.05
C ILE A 222 10.22 23.61 9.47
N LYS A 223 10.58 24.74 8.88
CA LYS A 223 11.74 25.52 9.32
C LYS A 223 11.56 25.96 10.78
N SER A 224 12.67 25.94 11.53
CA SER A 224 12.72 26.27 12.96
C SER A 224 12.09 27.63 13.28
N ASP A 225 12.22 28.60 12.37
CA ASP A 225 11.70 29.97 12.55
C ASP A 225 10.18 30.03 12.70
N PHE A 226 9.45 29.06 12.14
CA PHE A 226 7.99 29.00 12.22
C PHE A 226 7.48 28.18 13.42
N VAL A 227 8.35 27.38 14.06
CA VAL A 227 7.98 26.51 15.19
C VAL A 227 7.36 27.30 16.35
N PRO A 228 7.90 28.45 16.79
CA PRO A 228 7.27 29.23 17.86
C PRO A 228 5.86 29.73 17.50
N SER A 229 5.63 30.12 16.24
CA SER A 229 4.32 30.57 15.76
C SER A 229 3.31 29.42 15.75
N ILE A 230 3.75 28.23 15.32
CA ILE A 230 2.95 26.99 15.35
C ILE A 230 2.53 26.66 16.77
N ILE A 231 3.46 26.68 17.73
CA ILE A 231 3.19 26.40 19.14
C ILE A 231 2.18 27.41 19.70
N SER A 232 2.37 28.70 19.43
CA SER A 232 1.44 29.74 19.89
C SER A 232 0.03 29.57 19.33
N GLN A 233 -0.10 29.25 18.03
CA GLN A 233 -1.39 28.96 17.42
C GLN A 233 -2.05 27.72 18.01
N PHE A 234 -1.26 26.66 18.25
CA PHE A 234 -1.75 25.46 18.93
C PHE A 234 -2.30 25.80 20.32
N GLU A 235 -1.51 26.49 21.14
CA GLU A 235 -1.92 26.87 22.49
C GLU A 235 -3.17 27.75 22.52
N ASN A 236 -3.33 28.64 21.55
CA ASN A 236 -4.54 29.46 21.45
C ASN A 236 -5.77 28.63 21.09
N LEU A 237 -5.64 27.62 20.24
CA LEU A 237 -6.74 26.72 19.88
C LEU A 237 -7.15 25.81 21.02
N MET A 238 -6.20 25.38 21.87
CA MET A 238 -6.51 24.54 23.02
C MET A 238 -7.12 25.32 24.20
N LYS A 239 -7.04 26.65 24.18
CA LYS A 239 -7.66 27.53 25.19
C LYS A 239 -9.11 27.89 24.88
N THR A 240 -9.51 27.85 23.60
CA THR A 240 -10.89 28.06 23.14
C THR A 240 -11.73 26.81 23.32
#